data_AF-A0A7S4IE23-F1
#
_entry.id   AF-A0A7S4IE23-F1
#
_cell.length_a   1.000
_cell.length_b   1.000
_cell.length_c   1.000
_cell.angle_alpha   90.00
_cell.angle_beta   90.00
_cell.angle_gamma   90.00
#
_symmetry.space_group_name_H-M   'P 1'
#
loop_
_entity.id
_entity.type
_entity.pdbx_description
1 polymer ?
#
loop_
_entity_poly.entity_id
_entity_poly.type
_entity_poly.pdbx_seq_one_letter_code
_entity_poly.pdbx_strand_id
1 'polypeptide(L)'
;QLFSGLRDVPQFGKQWQPYFQRTFEVYTKLWKFQQIHRSVLEGNKDRERMTFKRHDIGEIASKIGQLYYHYYLRTSEPNYLHESCVFYEAIRSRGYFKDVLDAKNSAPMVKKLRYYARFIVVCLLLNKRKLVESLVSELSQDVESYIKTFRPNDTQEWQFVLQEITQFLESDNI
;
A
#
# COMPACT_ATOMS: atom_id res chain seq x y z
N GLN A 1 -13.51 -8.23 -4.27
CA GLN A 1 -13.73 -9.66 -3.96
C GLN A 1 -12.55 -10.55 -4.33
N LEU A 2 -11.83 -10.35 -5.45
CA LEU A 2 -10.65 -11.20 -5.79
C LEU A 2 -9.50 -11.11 -4.77
N PHE A 3 -9.20 -9.89 -4.30
CA PHE A 3 -8.11 -9.66 -3.35
C PHE A 3 -8.41 -10.15 -1.93
N SER A 4 -9.69 -10.10 -1.51
CA SER A 4 -10.13 -10.65 -0.21
C SER A 4 -10.08 -12.18 -0.25
N GLY A 5 -10.49 -12.82 -1.35
CA GLY A 5 -10.43 -14.27 -1.50
C GLY A 5 -9.02 -14.85 -1.32
N LEU A 6 -7.96 -14.12 -1.71
CA LEU A 6 -6.56 -14.51 -1.49
C LEU A 6 -6.12 -14.52 -0.02
N ARG A 7 -6.72 -13.66 0.81
CA ARG A 7 -6.49 -13.62 2.26
C ARG A 7 -7.07 -14.87 2.93
N ASP A 8 -8.18 -15.37 2.40
CA ASP A 8 -8.97 -16.43 3.01
C ASP A 8 -8.53 -17.84 2.55
N VAL A 9 -7.62 -17.94 1.55
CA VAL A 9 -7.06 -19.24 1.13
C VAL A 9 -6.01 -19.70 2.14
N PRO A 10 -6.05 -20.98 2.58
CA PRO A 10 -5.02 -21.57 3.43
C PRO A 10 -3.60 -21.19 3.00
N GLN A 11 -2.74 -20.88 3.97
CA GLN A 11 -1.36 -20.50 3.71
C GLN A 11 -0.56 -21.64 3.05
N PHE A 12 -0.95 -22.89 3.34
CA PHE A 12 -0.31 -24.11 2.86
C PHE A 12 -1.14 -24.82 1.79
N GLY A 13 -0.47 -25.54 0.88
CA GLY A 13 -1.08 -26.27 -0.24
C GLY A 13 -0.98 -25.52 -1.57
N LYS A 14 -1.39 -26.15 -2.69
CA LYS A 14 -1.32 -25.56 -4.05
C LYS A 14 -2.58 -24.80 -4.47
N GLN A 15 -3.63 -24.82 -3.64
CA GLN A 15 -4.95 -24.26 -3.99
C GLN A 15 -4.93 -22.73 -4.19
N TRP A 16 -3.93 -22.02 -3.65
CA TRP A 16 -3.81 -20.57 -3.80
C TRP A 16 -3.30 -20.14 -5.18
N GLN A 17 -2.59 -21.01 -5.91
CA GLN A 17 -1.89 -20.63 -7.14
C GLN A 17 -2.84 -20.08 -8.23
N PRO A 18 -3.99 -20.73 -8.54
CA PRO A 18 -4.91 -20.21 -9.56
C PRO A 18 -5.54 -18.87 -9.16
N TYR A 19 -5.88 -18.68 -7.89
CA TYR A 19 -6.44 -17.42 -7.37
C TYR A 19 -5.42 -16.28 -7.43
N PHE A 20 -4.16 -16.58 -7.11
CA PHE A 20 -3.07 -15.62 -7.23
C PHE A 20 -2.86 -15.21 -8.67
N GLN A 21 -2.71 -16.18 -9.58
CA GLN A 21 -2.50 -15.91 -11.00
C GLN A 21 -3.61 -15.03 -11.56
N ARG A 22 -4.88 -15.39 -11.33
CA ARG A 22 -6.02 -14.59 -11.79
C ARG A 22 -6.00 -13.17 -11.23
N THR A 23 -5.68 -13.02 -9.94
CA THR A 23 -5.65 -11.70 -9.30
C THR A 23 -4.51 -10.86 -9.85
N PHE A 24 -3.31 -11.43 -9.98
CA PHE A 24 -2.14 -10.77 -10.54
C PHE A 24 -2.36 -10.34 -11.98
N GLU A 25 -2.96 -11.20 -12.81
CA GLU A 25 -3.32 -10.88 -14.19
C GLU A 25 -4.28 -9.68 -14.27
N VAL A 26 -5.31 -9.65 -13.42
CA VAL A 26 -6.30 -8.56 -13.39
C VAL A 26 -5.63 -7.23 -13.01
N TYR A 27 -4.82 -7.22 -11.95
CA TYR A 27 -4.15 -5.98 -11.53
C TYR A 27 -3.08 -5.52 -12.53
N THR A 28 -2.38 -6.44 -13.19
CA THR A 28 -1.42 -6.11 -14.24
C THR A 28 -2.12 -5.54 -15.48
N LYS A 29 -3.27 -6.11 -15.88
CA LYS A 29 -4.10 -5.56 -16.96
C LYS A 29 -4.61 -4.17 -16.59
N LEU A 30 -5.08 -3.98 -15.36
CA LEU A 30 -5.54 -2.68 -14.87
C LEU A 30 -4.41 -1.64 -14.85
N TRP A 31 -3.20 -2.03 -14.42
CA TRP A 31 -2.03 -1.18 -14.46
C TRP A 31 -1.67 -0.73 -15.87
N LYS A 32 -1.65 -1.66 -16.83
CA LYS A 32 -1.42 -1.33 -18.25
C LYS A 32 -2.51 -0.42 -18.81
N PHE A 33 -3.78 -0.73 -18.51
CA PHE A 33 -4.92 0.05 -18.96
C PHE A 33 -4.82 1.51 -18.50
N GLN A 34 -4.53 1.75 -17.22
CA GLN A 34 -4.40 3.14 -16.73
C GLN A 34 -3.17 3.86 -17.31
N GLN A 35 -2.10 3.16 -17.67
CA GLN A 35 -0.96 3.79 -18.35
C GLN A 35 -1.32 4.26 -19.77
N ILE A 36 -2.05 3.44 -20.52
CA ILE A 36 -2.43 3.71 -21.92
C ILE A 36 -3.49 4.82 -21.99
N HIS A 37 -4.48 4.81 -21.10
CA HIS A 37 -5.63 5.71 -21.16
C HIS A 37 -5.54 6.89 -20.19
N ARG A 38 -4.35 7.19 -19.66
CA ARG A 38 -4.15 8.16 -18.57
C ARG A 38 -4.74 9.55 -18.86
N SER A 39 -4.50 10.09 -20.05
CA SER A 39 -4.98 11.40 -20.46
C SER A 39 -6.51 11.51 -20.45
N VAL A 40 -7.20 10.43 -20.83
CA VAL A 40 -8.68 10.36 -20.83
C VAL A 40 -9.23 10.19 -19.42
N LEU A 41 -8.55 9.41 -18.59
CA LEU A 41 -8.92 9.14 -17.20
C LEU A 41 -8.78 10.39 -16.31
N GLU A 42 -7.74 11.20 -16.55
CA GLU A 42 -7.50 12.46 -15.84
C GLU A 42 -8.28 13.65 -16.44
N GLY A 43 -8.56 13.63 -17.75
CA GLY A 43 -9.06 14.77 -18.52
C GLY A 43 -10.57 15.06 -18.43
N ASN A 44 -11.39 14.13 -17.94
CA ASN A 44 -12.84 14.35 -17.81
C ASN A 44 -13.17 15.14 -16.52
N LYS A 45 -12.88 16.45 -16.54
CA LYS A 45 -13.24 17.39 -15.46
C LYS A 45 -14.74 17.68 -15.37
N ASP A 46 -15.49 17.49 -16.46
CA ASP A 46 -16.92 17.81 -16.54
C ASP A 46 -17.83 16.79 -15.81
N ARG A 47 -17.29 15.66 -15.35
CA ARG A 47 -18.00 14.68 -14.53
C ARG A 47 -17.38 14.61 -13.15
N GLU A 48 -17.70 15.61 -12.34
CA GLU A 48 -17.26 15.87 -10.95
C GLU A 48 -17.34 14.66 -9.98
N ARG A 49 -18.01 13.56 -10.37
CA ARG A 49 -18.27 12.39 -9.51
C ARG A 49 -17.34 11.20 -9.71
N MET A 50 -16.47 11.17 -10.74
CA MET A 50 -15.70 9.94 -11.04
C MET A 50 -14.39 10.18 -11.81
N THR A 51 -13.69 11.29 -11.54
CA THR A 51 -12.36 11.51 -12.13
C THR A 51 -11.35 10.57 -11.47
N PHE A 52 -10.63 9.80 -12.29
CA PHE A 52 -9.54 8.95 -11.84
C PHE A 52 -8.39 9.83 -11.35
N LYS A 53 -8.03 9.72 -10.08
CA LYS A 53 -7.05 10.58 -9.42
C LYS A 53 -5.71 9.88 -9.27
N ARG A 54 -4.67 10.67 -9.00
CA ARG A 54 -3.30 10.16 -8.75
C ARG A 54 -3.25 9.11 -7.65
N HIS A 55 -4.06 9.25 -6.61
CA HIS A 55 -4.11 8.28 -5.52
C HIS A 55 -4.74 6.94 -5.93
N ASP A 56 -5.57 6.90 -6.98
CA ASP A 56 -6.10 5.65 -7.52
C ASP A 56 -4.98 4.86 -8.21
N ILE A 57 -4.06 5.54 -8.89
CA ILE A 57 -2.84 4.92 -9.44
C ILE A 57 -1.97 4.36 -8.31
N GLY A 58 -1.81 5.14 -7.24
CA GLY A 58 -1.10 4.71 -6.02
C GLY A 58 -1.73 3.47 -5.40
N GLU A 59 -3.06 3.37 -5.37
CA GLU A 59 -3.77 2.19 -4.87
C GLU A 59 -3.52 0.95 -5.72
N ILE A 60 -3.57 1.08 -7.06
CA ILE A 60 -3.28 -0.03 -7.97
C ILE A 60 -1.85 -0.52 -7.77
N ALA A 61 -0.89 0.40 -7.73
CA ALA A 61 0.51 0.07 -7.47
C ALA A 61 0.70 -0.60 -6.11
N SER A 62 0.04 -0.09 -5.06
CA SER A 62 0.13 -0.65 -3.70
C SER A 62 -0.40 -2.09 -3.66
N LYS A 63 -1.49 -2.37 -4.38
CA LYS A 63 -2.06 -3.72 -4.48
C LYS A 63 -1.15 -4.68 -5.25
N ILE A 64 -0.48 -4.23 -6.30
CA ILE A 64 0.51 -5.04 -7.02
C ILE A 64 1.71 -5.34 -6.12
N GLY A 65 2.26 -4.33 -5.44
CA GLY A 65 3.33 -4.53 -4.46
C GLY A 65 2.91 -5.50 -3.36
N GLN A 66 1.67 -5.43 -2.88
CA GLN A 66 1.14 -6.36 -1.90
C GLN A 66 1.02 -7.80 -2.44
N LEU A 67 0.67 -8.00 -3.73
CA LEU A 67 0.65 -9.34 -4.34
C LEU A 67 2.04 -9.95 -4.36
N TYR A 68 3.05 -9.17 -4.75
CA TYR A 68 4.44 -9.63 -4.71
C TYR A 68 4.87 -10.06 -3.30
N TYR A 69 4.51 -9.27 -2.29
CA TYR A 69 4.76 -9.64 -0.89
C TYR A 69 4.06 -10.94 -0.48
N HIS A 70 2.79 -11.12 -0.85
CA HIS A 70 2.07 -12.38 -0.57
C HIS A 70 2.70 -13.58 -1.26
N TYR A 71 3.21 -13.40 -2.47
CA TYR A 71 3.91 -14.46 -3.18
C TYR A 71 5.22 -14.83 -2.50
N TYR A 72 5.98 -13.84 -2.03
CA TYR A 72 7.14 -14.05 -1.17
C TYR A 72 6.79 -14.87 0.08
N LEU A 73 5.74 -14.52 0.81
CA LEU A 73 5.34 -15.27 2.02
C LEU A 73 5.04 -16.76 1.77
N ARG A 74 4.61 -17.11 0.55
CA ARG A 74 4.25 -18.48 0.18
C ARG A 74 5.39 -19.28 -0.45
N THR A 75 6.35 -18.60 -1.06
CA THR A 75 7.45 -19.23 -1.82
C THR A 75 8.81 -19.07 -1.16
N SER A 76 8.94 -18.11 -0.25
CA SER A 76 10.21 -17.67 0.35
C SER A 76 11.25 -17.19 -0.67
N GLU A 77 10.82 -16.86 -1.90
CA GLU A 77 11.69 -16.39 -2.99
C GLU A 77 11.94 -14.87 -2.84
N PRO A 78 13.18 -14.44 -2.53
CA PRO A 78 13.47 -13.05 -2.14
C PRO A 78 13.23 -12.04 -3.26
N ASN A 79 13.30 -12.47 -4.54
CA ASN A 79 13.04 -11.60 -5.69
C ASN A 79 11.67 -10.93 -5.62
N TYR A 80 10.64 -11.64 -5.14
CA TYR A 80 9.30 -11.05 -5.02
C TYR A 80 9.21 -10.04 -3.87
N LEU A 81 10.01 -10.21 -2.81
CA LEU A 81 10.10 -9.20 -1.76
C LEU A 81 10.73 -7.90 -2.30
N HIS A 82 11.78 -8.02 -3.13
CA HIS A 82 12.37 -6.89 -3.85
C HIS A 82 11.39 -6.20 -4.79
N GLU A 83 10.63 -6.96 -5.59
CA GLU A 83 9.58 -6.40 -6.46
C GLU A 83 8.52 -5.63 -5.67
N SER A 84 8.09 -6.16 -4.52
CA SER A 84 7.18 -5.44 -3.61
C SER A 84 7.76 -4.08 -3.19
N CYS A 85 9.04 -4.08 -2.81
CA CYS A 85 9.76 -2.87 -2.42
C CYS A 85 9.85 -1.84 -3.55
N VAL A 86 10.15 -2.28 -4.78
CA VAL A 86 10.20 -1.41 -5.97
C VAL A 86 8.86 -0.70 -6.20
N PHE A 87 7.75 -1.41 -6.07
CA PHE A 87 6.41 -0.80 -6.20
C PHE A 87 6.15 0.25 -5.11
N TYR A 88 6.53 -0.03 -3.86
CA TYR A 88 6.34 0.91 -2.76
C TYR A 88 7.24 2.15 -2.88
N GLU A 89 8.52 1.98 -3.23
CA GLU A 89 9.43 3.09 -3.53
C GLU A 89 8.90 3.95 -4.70
N ALA A 90 8.34 3.31 -5.72
CA ALA A 90 7.72 3.97 -6.86
C ALA A 90 6.50 4.83 -6.47
N ILE A 91 5.72 4.40 -5.47
CA ILE A 91 4.57 5.16 -4.95
C ILE A 91 5.04 6.40 -4.19
N ARG A 92 6.02 6.25 -3.30
CA ARG A 92 6.61 7.36 -2.53
C ARG A 92 7.21 8.42 -3.45
N SER A 93 8.12 7.99 -4.33
CA SER A 93 8.86 8.90 -5.24
C SER A 93 7.97 9.70 -6.18
N ARG A 94 6.86 9.11 -6.64
CA ARG A 94 5.90 9.79 -7.54
C ARG A 94 4.81 10.58 -6.82
N GLY A 95 4.79 10.54 -5.49
CA GLY A 95 3.84 11.28 -4.66
C GLY A 95 2.38 10.97 -5.02
N TYR A 96 2.04 9.70 -5.29
CA TYR A 96 0.66 9.36 -5.69
C TYR A 96 -0.38 9.70 -4.61
N PHE A 97 0.03 9.73 -3.34
CA PHE A 97 -0.82 10.08 -2.21
C PHE A 97 -0.54 11.50 -1.66
N LYS A 98 0.06 12.41 -2.43
CA LYS A 98 0.44 13.74 -1.92
C LYS A 98 -0.76 14.57 -1.45
N ASP A 99 -1.82 14.60 -2.25
CA ASP A 99 -2.96 15.53 -2.05
C ASP A 99 -4.18 14.85 -1.41
N VAL A 100 -3.98 13.73 -0.70
CA VAL A 100 -5.11 12.97 -0.11
C VAL A 100 -5.68 13.59 1.15
N LEU A 101 -4.93 14.47 1.83
CA LEU A 101 -5.40 15.17 3.02
C LEU A 101 -6.47 16.22 2.66
N ASP A 102 -6.36 16.81 1.46
CA ASP A 102 -7.30 17.81 0.94
C ASP A 102 -8.61 17.17 0.43
N ALA A 103 -8.69 15.84 0.41
CA ALA A 103 -9.90 15.15 0.01
C ALA A 103 -11.00 15.34 1.08
N LYS A 104 -12.23 15.57 0.62
CA LYS A 104 -13.41 15.62 1.51
C LYS A 104 -13.66 14.32 2.28
N ASN A 105 -13.08 13.21 1.83
CA ASN A 105 -13.23 11.90 2.44
C ASN A 105 -11.88 11.35 2.91
N SER A 106 -11.92 10.59 4.00
CA SER A 106 -10.73 10.07 4.64
C SER A 106 -10.20 8.78 3.98
N ALA A 107 -10.98 8.16 3.09
CA ALA A 107 -10.66 6.86 2.50
C ALA A 107 -9.31 6.83 1.73
N PRO A 108 -8.93 7.84 0.92
CA PRO A 108 -7.60 7.90 0.30
C PRO A 108 -6.47 8.00 1.33
N MET A 109 -6.72 8.69 2.46
CA MET A 109 -5.75 8.78 3.54
C MET A 109 -5.55 7.42 4.22
N VAL A 110 -6.62 6.69 4.52
CA VAL A 110 -6.53 5.32 5.04
C VAL A 110 -5.74 4.40 4.11
N LYS A 111 -5.90 4.56 2.78
CA LYS A 111 -5.10 3.82 1.79
C LYS A 111 -3.61 4.18 1.88
N LYS A 112 -3.27 5.47 2.03
CA LYS A 112 -1.90 5.95 2.24
C LYS A 112 -1.28 5.33 3.50
N LEU A 113 -1.96 5.41 4.64
CA LEU A 113 -1.48 4.85 5.92
C LEU A 113 -1.22 3.35 5.82
N ARG A 114 -2.17 2.60 5.24
CA ARG A 114 -2.02 1.14 5.04
C ARG A 114 -0.89 0.81 4.06
N TYR A 115 -0.62 1.68 3.08
CA TYR A 115 0.51 1.52 2.18
C TYR A 115 1.84 1.67 2.93
N TYR A 116 1.99 2.74 3.73
CA TYR A 116 3.20 2.98 4.54
C TYR A 116 3.47 1.82 5.51
N ALA A 117 2.45 1.34 6.22
CA ALA A 117 2.60 0.20 7.14
C ALA A 117 3.16 -1.05 6.43
N ARG A 118 2.66 -1.38 5.22
CA ARG A 118 3.20 -2.51 4.43
C ARG A 118 4.60 -2.25 3.92
N PHE A 119 4.89 -1.01 3.55
CA PHE A 119 6.21 -0.64 3.05
C PHE A 119 7.26 -0.78 4.15
N ILE A 120 6.95 -0.34 5.37
CA ILE A 120 7.81 -0.54 6.55
C ILE A 120 8.11 -2.02 6.76
N VAL A 121 7.09 -2.89 6.74
CA VAL A 121 7.28 -4.35 6.88
C VAL A 121 8.21 -4.91 5.81
N VAL A 122 8.03 -4.53 4.54
CA VAL A 122 8.92 -5.00 3.46
C VAL A 122 10.34 -4.50 3.63
N CYS A 123 10.52 -3.24 4.04
CA CYS A 123 11.85 -2.68 4.31
C CYS A 123 12.55 -3.32 5.51
N LEU A 124 11.80 -3.69 6.55
CA LEU A 124 12.30 -4.46 7.69
C LEU A 124 12.84 -5.82 7.24
N LEU A 125 12.06 -6.57 6.46
CA LEU A 125 12.47 -7.88 5.94
C LEU A 125 13.67 -7.79 4.98
N LEU A 126 13.86 -6.66 4.30
CA LEU A 126 15.01 -6.37 3.44
C LEU A 126 16.18 -5.71 4.19
N ASN A 127 16.09 -5.56 5.51
CA ASN A 127 17.09 -4.90 6.37
C ASN A 127 17.47 -3.47 5.93
N LYS A 128 16.51 -2.71 5.38
CA LYS A 128 16.70 -1.31 4.95
C LYS A 128 16.49 -0.32 6.12
N ARG A 129 17.26 -0.44 7.21
CA ARG A 129 17.01 0.28 8.49
C ARG A 129 16.83 1.80 8.37
N LYS A 130 17.75 2.51 7.69
CA LYS A 130 17.63 3.97 7.48
C LYS A 130 16.34 4.38 6.75
N LEU A 131 15.90 3.55 5.81
CA LEU A 131 14.64 3.79 5.10
C LEU A 131 13.45 3.56 6.03
N VAL A 132 13.50 2.54 6.89
CA VAL A 132 12.45 2.28 7.89
C VAL A 132 12.28 3.46 8.84
N GLU A 133 13.36 4.01 9.40
CA GLU A 133 13.31 5.20 10.28
C GLU A 133 12.60 6.38 9.59
N SER A 134 12.96 6.66 8.34
CA SER A 134 12.31 7.70 7.55
C SER A 134 10.83 7.42 7.30
N LEU A 135 10.47 6.17 7.00
CA LEU A 135 9.07 5.78 6.74
C LEU A 135 8.21 5.81 8.00
N VAL A 136 8.76 5.46 9.15
CA VAL A 136 8.05 5.55 10.44
C VAL A 136 7.80 7.00 10.82
N SER A 137 8.79 7.88 10.66
CA SER A 137 8.60 9.31 10.88
C SER A 137 7.49 9.90 9.99
N GLU A 138 7.49 9.55 8.70
CA GLU A 138 6.44 9.95 7.75
C GLU A 138 5.06 9.39 8.13
N LEU A 139 4.98 8.10 8.50
CA LEU A 139 3.74 7.47 8.92
C LEU A 139 3.18 8.14 10.19
N SER A 140 4.01 8.47 11.17
CA SER A 140 3.57 9.16 12.39
C SER A 140 2.97 10.54 12.08
N GLN A 141 3.62 11.33 11.22
CA GLN A 141 3.09 12.63 10.79
C GLN A 141 1.77 12.49 10.02
N ASP A 142 1.68 11.47 9.16
CA ASP A 142 0.48 11.17 8.40
C ASP A 142 -0.68 10.74 9.32
N VAL A 143 -0.43 9.90 10.33
CA VAL A 143 -1.44 9.47 11.31
C VAL A 143 -1.93 10.66 12.13
N GLU A 144 -1.04 11.52 12.61
CA GLU A 144 -1.42 12.74 13.34
C GLU A 144 -2.32 13.65 12.48
N SER A 145 -1.91 13.89 11.23
CA SER A 145 -2.67 14.69 10.27
C SER A 145 -4.04 14.07 9.96
N TYR A 146 -4.10 12.74 9.81
CA TYR A 146 -5.33 11.99 9.60
C TYR A 146 -6.30 12.13 10.77
N ILE A 147 -5.82 11.96 12.01
CA ILE A 147 -6.63 12.08 13.23
C ILE A 147 -7.15 13.51 13.39
N LYS A 148 -6.27 14.51 13.21
CA LYS A 148 -6.59 15.93 13.36
C LYS A 148 -7.66 16.38 12.36
N THR A 149 -7.52 15.98 11.10
CA THR A 149 -8.38 16.43 10.01
C THR A 149 -9.72 15.69 9.98
N PHE A 150 -9.71 14.37 10.15
CA PHE A 150 -10.90 13.54 9.91
C PHE A 150 -11.60 13.06 11.18
N ARG A 151 -10.97 13.18 12.37
CA ARG A 151 -11.48 12.70 13.67
C ARG A 151 -12.11 11.30 13.56
N PRO A 152 -11.34 10.31 13.09
CA PRO A 152 -11.89 9.01 12.72
C PRO A 152 -12.07 8.12 13.95
N ASN A 153 -12.99 7.16 13.85
CA ASN A 153 -13.25 6.22 14.94
C ASN A 153 -12.11 5.19 15.14
N ASP A 154 -11.21 5.05 14.16
CA ASP A 154 -10.08 4.10 14.19
C ASP A 154 -8.77 4.72 14.73
N THR A 155 -8.89 5.81 15.49
CA THR A 155 -7.74 6.55 16.05
C THR A 155 -6.86 5.64 16.92
N GLN A 156 -7.45 4.83 17.79
CA GLN A 156 -6.70 4.01 18.75
C GLN A 156 -5.92 2.90 18.03
N GLU A 157 -6.49 2.31 16.99
CA GLU A 157 -5.87 1.28 16.17
C GLU A 157 -4.63 1.81 15.44
N TRP A 158 -4.69 3.03 14.89
CA TRP A 158 -3.52 3.63 14.25
C TRP A 158 -2.42 4.01 15.26
N GLN A 159 -2.80 4.47 16.46
CA GLN A 159 -1.84 4.72 17.53
C GLN A 159 -1.17 3.42 17.99
N PHE A 160 -1.94 2.34 18.12
CA PHE A 160 -1.43 1.02 18.46
C PHE A 160 -0.42 0.50 17.41
N VAL A 161 -0.74 0.64 16.12
CA VAL A 161 0.19 0.28 15.03
C VAL A 161 1.51 1.04 15.13
N LEU A 162 1.48 2.35 15.42
CA LEU A 162 2.71 3.14 15.60
C LEU A 162 3.52 2.69 16.81
N GLN A 163 2.85 2.36 17.92
CA GLN A 163 3.49 1.85 19.13
C GLN A 163 4.17 0.51 18.86
N GLU A 164 3.49 -0.45 18.23
CA GLU A 164 4.07 -1.75 17.90
C GLU A 164 5.30 -1.62 17.00
N ILE A 165 5.22 -0.78 15.96
CA ILE A 165 6.35 -0.56 15.06
C ILE A 165 7.54 0.06 15.81
N THR A 166 7.28 1.04 16.67
CA THR A 166 8.33 1.73 17.43
C THR A 166 9.00 0.79 18.43
N GLN A 167 8.21 0.04 19.21
CA GLN A 167 8.72 -0.95 20.16
C GLN A 167 9.52 -2.04 19.46
N PHE A 168 9.08 -2.49 18.28
CA PHE A 168 9.83 -3.45 17.48
C PHE A 168 11.21 -2.91 17.08
N LEU A 169 11.27 -1.65 16.61
CA LEU A 169 12.54 -1.02 16.21
C LEU A 169 13.48 -0.77 17.39
N GLU A 170 12.94 -0.38 18.55
CA GLU A 170 13.71 -0.25 19.78
C GLU A 170 14.29 -1.59 20.22
N SER A 171 13.52 -2.68 20.09
CA SER A 171 13.94 -4.03 20.47
C SER A 171 14.92 -4.67 19.47
N ASP A 172 14.83 -4.33 18.18
CA ASP A 172 15.73 -4.78 17.11
C ASP A 172 17.08 -4.02 17.09
N ASN A 173 17.19 -2.97 17.91
CA ASN A 173 18.40 -2.19 18.17
C ASN A 173 19.05 -2.59 19.52
N ILE A 174 19.43 -3.87 19.69
CA ILE A 174 20.42 -4.27 20.72
C ILE A 174 21.81 -3.80 20.28
#